data_AF-A0A1U9ALT2-F1
#
_entry.id   AF-A0A1U9ALT2-F1
#
_cell.length_a   1.000
_cell.length_b   1.000
_cell.length_c   1.000
_cell.angle_alpha   90.00
_cell.angle_beta   90.00
_cell.angle_gamma   90.00
#
_symmetry.space_group_name_H-M   'P 1'
#
loop_
_entity.id
_entity.type
_entity.pdbx_description
1 polymer ?
#
loop_
_entity_poly.entity_id
_entity_poly.type
_entity_poly.pdbx_seq_one_letter_code
_entity_poly.pdbx_strand_id
1 'polypeptide(L)'
;MLGVMFMWLVLGFMLSWSPLGWFIFGTVIMVSIIYGLGAVLGFRKGIFYEKSSPYECGFEPIGSARSSFSLRFFLLLVLFLVFDVEVVLLFPVLSVICSSSLCGAFIAVFQGVVFLIMLLVGLWYEWSEGALEWSKD
;
A
#
# COMPACT_ATOMS: atom_id res chain seq x y z
N MET A 1 -26.27 4.30 -30.87
CA MET A 1 -26.79 4.24 -29.48
C MET A 1 -25.73 3.80 -28.47
N LEU A 2 -25.04 2.67 -28.66
CA LEU A 2 -23.97 2.20 -27.74
C LEU A 2 -22.82 3.20 -27.52
N GLY A 3 -22.31 3.84 -28.58
CA GLY A 3 -21.20 4.80 -28.45
C GLY A 3 -21.55 6.07 -27.65
N VAL A 4 -22.79 6.54 -27.73
CA VAL A 4 -23.27 7.70 -26.97
C VAL A 4 -23.43 7.32 -25.49
N MET A 5 -24.00 6.14 -25.20
CA MET A 5 -24.14 5.63 -23.83
C MET A 5 -22.78 5.40 -23.15
N PHE A 6 -21.80 4.85 -23.88
CA PHE A 6 -20.43 4.70 -23.40
C PHE A 6 -19.76 6.04 -23.10
N MET A 7 -19.95 7.05 -23.97
CA MET A 7 -19.41 8.40 -23.77
C MET A 7 -19.98 9.07 -22.51
N TRP A 8 -21.29 8.96 -22.26
CA TRP A 8 -21.92 9.48 -21.05
C TRP A 8 -21.48 8.73 -19.77
N LEU A 9 -21.23 7.42 -19.85
CA LEU A 9 -20.68 6.63 -18.73
C LEU A 9 -19.27 7.07 -18.36
N VAL A 10 -18.40 7.25 -19.36
CA VAL A 10 -17.02 7.71 -19.15
C VAL A 10 -17.02 9.14 -18.61
N LEU A 11 -17.83 10.04 -19.17
CA LEU A 11 -17.96 11.41 -18.65
C LEU A 11 -18.53 11.44 -17.23
N GLY A 12 -19.55 10.63 -16.93
CA GLY A 12 -20.14 10.53 -15.59
C GLY A 12 -19.15 10.00 -14.55
N PHE A 13 -18.36 8.99 -14.93
CA PHE A 13 -17.27 8.49 -14.11
C PHE A 13 -16.22 9.60 -13.88
N MET A 14 -15.68 10.21 -14.93
CA MET A 14 -14.68 11.28 -14.82
C MET A 14 -15.15 12.47 -13.99
N LEU A 15 -16.42 12.88 -14.13
CA LEU A 15 -17.03 13.93 -13.32
C LEU A 15 -17.18 13.51 -11.85
N SER A 16 -17.49 12.23 -11.57
CA SER A 16 -17.56 11.69 -10.20
C SER A 16 -16.20 11.69 -9.49
N TRP A 17 -15.09 11.53 -10.21
CA TRP A 17 -13.73 11.58 -9.64
C TRP A 17 -13.16 12.99 -9.53
N SER A 18 -13.79 13.98 -10.18
CA SER A 18 -13.33 15.37 -10.16
C SER A 18 -13.17 15.96 -8.74
N PRO A 19 -14.05 15.71 -7.74
CA PRO A 19 -13.89 16.28 -6.40
C PRO A 19 -12.68 15.70 -5.65
N LEU A 20 -12.36 14.42 -5.87
CA LEU A 20 -11.17 13.76 -5.30
C LEU A 20 -9.89 14.37 -5.88
N GLY A 21 -9.86 14.63 -7.19
CA GLY A 21 -8.75 15.30 -7.84
C GLY A 21 -8.49 16.70 -7.26
N TRP A 22 -9.56 17.49 -7.06
CA TRP A 22 -9.45 18.81 -6.44
C TRP A 22 -8.98 18.75 -4.98
N PHE A 23 -9.44 17.76 -4.21
CA PHE A 23 -8.99 17.56 -2.83
C PHE A 23 -7.50 17.23 -2.76
N ILE A 24 -7.01 16.29 -3.58
CA ILE A 24 -5.59 15.91 -3.65
C ILE A 24 -4.73 17.10 -4.10
N PHE A 25 -5.19 17.85 -5.10
CA PHE A 25 -4.49 19.03 -5.56
C PHE A 25 -4.38 20.09 -4.45
N GLY A 26 -5.46 20.31 -3.70
CA GLY A 26 -5.49 21.23 -2.56
C GLY A 26 -4.51 20.83 -1.45
N THR A 27 -4.43 19.54 -1.10
CA THR A 27 -3.51 19.06 -0.06
C THR A 27 -2.06 19.18 -0.48
N VAL A 28 -1.72 18.88 -1.73
CA VAL A 28 -0.35 19.05 -2.27
C VAL A 28 0.07 20.51 -2.23
N ILE A 29 -0.81 21.44 -2.61
CA ILE A 29 -0.54 22.88 -2.52
C ILE A 29 -0.30 23.29 -1.06
N MET A 30 -1.15 22.84 -0.14
CA MET A 30 -1.05 23.19 1.27
C MET A 30 0.28 22.72 1.87
N VAL A 31 0.68 21.47 1.62
CA VAL A 31 1.97 20.92 2.05
C VAL A 31 3.15 21.69 1.44
N SER A 32 3.06 22.04 0.15
CA SER A 32 4.11 22.79 -0.54
C SER A 32 4.29 24.21 0.04
N ILE A 33 3.19 24.88 0.39
CA ILE A 33 3.22 26.20 1.02
C ILE A 33 3.85 26.10 2.41
N ILE A 34 3.43 25.13 3.24
CA ILE A 34 3.99 24.96 4.59
C ILE A 34 5.49 24.67 4.51
N TYR A 35 5.90 23.77 3.63
CA TYR A 35 7.31 23.45 3.42
C TYR A 35 8.10 24.67 2.93
N GLY A 36 7.57 25.41 1.94
CA GLY A 36 8.19 26.62 1.41
C GLY A 36 8.35 27.72 2.46
N LEU A 37 7.32 27.96 3.27
CA LEU A 37 7.39 28.89 4.41
C LEU A 37 8.42 28.44 5.44
N GLY A 38 8.44 27.15 5.78
CA GLY A 38 9.44 26.57 6.67
C GLY A 38 10.87 26.76 6.16
N ALA A 39 11.09 26.59 4.85
CA ALA A 39 12.39 26.81 4.22
C ALA A 39 12.80 28.29 4.24
N VAL A 40 11.89 29.22 3.92
CA VAL A 40 12.18 30.67 3.91
C VAL A 40 12.41 31.21 5.32
N LEU A 41 11.58 30.83 6.29
CA LEU A 41 11.70 31.27 7.69
C LEU A 41 12.87 30.57 8.41
N GLY A 42 13.13 29.31 8.06
CA GLY A 42 14.19 28.48 8.63
C GLY A 42 15.58 28.73 8.03
N PHE A 43 15.71 29.61 7.03
CA PHE A 43 16.97 29.89 6.36
C PHE A 43 17.97 30.57 7.31
N ARG A 44 18.79 29.76 7.97
CA ARG A 44 19.93 30.20 8.78
C ARG A 44 21.17 30.20 7.88
N LYS A 45 21.78 31.36 7.63
CA LYS A 45 23.08 31.45 6.94
C LYS A 45 24.14 30.70 7.74
N GLY A 46 24.56 29.53 7.24
CA GLY A 46 25.66 28.73 7.79
C GLY A 46 25.34 27.24 7.75
N ILE A 47 25.92 26.53 6.78
CA ILE A 47 25.96 25.06 6.78
C ILE A 47 27.04 24.67 7.77
N PHE A 48 26.66 24.35 9.00
CA PHE A 48 27.58 23.85 10.02
C PHE A 48 27.68 22.32 9.87
N TYR A 49 28.89 21.79 9.69
CA TYR A 49 29.16 20.36 9.48
C TYR A 49 28.49 19.46 10.53
N GLU A 50 28.58 19.85 11.80
CA GLU A 50 27.98 19.16 12.97
C GLU A 50 26.45 19.08 12.94
N LYS A 51 25.77 19.96 12.18
CA LYS A 51 24.31 19.89 12.01
C LYS A 51 23.90 18.98 10.85
N SER A 52 24.83 18.74 9.92
CA SER A 52 24.63 17.87 8.76
C SER A 52 25.16 16.45 8.97
N SER A 53 25.87 16.18 10.07
CA SER A 53 26.32 14.84 10.42
C SER A 53 25.14 13.96 10.91
N PRO A 54 25.15 12.65 10.62
CA PRO A 54 24.18 11.71 11.17
C PRO A 54 24.09 11.79 12.70
N TYR A 55 22.88 11.68 13.23
CA TYR A 55 22.65 11.79 14.67
C TYR A 55 22.91 10.44 15.35
N GLU A 56 24.16 10.22 15.75
CA GLU A 56 24.55 9.15 16.68
C GLU A 56 25.42 9.73 17.79
N CYS A 57 24.93 10.72 18.53
CA CYS A 57 25.67 11.31 19.67
C CYS A 57 27.11 11.78 19.33
N GLY A 58 27.38 12.18 18.08
CA GLY A 58 28.72 12.58 17.61
C GLY A 58 29.67 11.42 17.27
N PHE A 59 29.18 10.18 17.28
CA PHE A 59 29.90 9.03 16.76
C PHE A 59 29.77 8.94 15.24
N GLU A 60 30.85 8.48 14.59
CA GLU A 60 30.78 8.09 13.19
C GLU A 60 29.86 6.87 13.06
N PRO A 61 28.93 6.86 12.08
CA PRO A 61 27.96 5.78 11.94
C PRO A 61 28.67 4.43 11.83
N ILE A 62 28.22 3.47 12.64
CA ILE A 62 28.83 2.14 12.71
C ILE A 62 28.45 1.34 11.47
N GLY A 63 29.22 1.50 10.39
CA GLY A 63 29.10 0.72 9.16
C GLY A 63 28.75 1.56 7.92
N SER A 64 28.95 0.96 6.74
CA SER A 64 28.58 1.61 5.48
C SER A 64 27.08 1.51 5.25
N ALA A 65 26.47 2.53 4.63
CA ALA A 65 25.10 2.49 4.13
C ALA A 65 24.83 1.41 3.05
N ARG A 66 25.84 0.59 2.71
CA ARG A 66 25.77 -0.52 1.74
C ARG A 66 25.76 -1.90 2.39
N SER A 67 25.41 -2.01 3.68
CA SER A 67 25.14 -3.33 4.26
C SER A 67 23.93 -3.95 3.55
N SER A 68 23.99 -5.26 3.29
CA SER A 68 22.89 -5.97 2.67
C SER A 68 21.67 -5.91 3.59
N PHE A 69 20.60 -5.31 3.08
CA PHE A 69 19.30 -5.26 3.73
C PHE A 69 18.84 -6.66 4.14
N SER A 70 18.10 -6.76 5.24
CA SER A 70 17.71 -8.07 5.76
C SER A 70 16.71 -8.76 4.81
N LEU A 71 16.97 -10.03 4.49
CA LEU A 71 16.09 -10.85 3.64
C LEU A 71 14.66 -11.00 4.21
N ARG A 72 14.50 -10.75 5.52
CA ARG A 72 13.21 -10.82 6.21
C ARG A 72 12.21 -9.78 5.70
N PHE A 73 12.64 -8.54 5.54
CA PHE A 73 11.77 -7.50 4.99
C PHE A 73 11.40 -7.75 3.52
N PHE A 74 12.28 -8.42 2.78
CA PHE A 74 11.96 -8.86 1.42
C PHE A 74 10.87 -9.94 1.42
N LEU A 75 10.95 -10.95 2.30
CA LEU A 75 9.91 -11.98 2.44
C LEU A 75 8.56 -11.38 2.86
N LEU A 76 8.55 -10.42 3.78
CA LEU A 76 7.33 -9.70 4.16
C LEU A 76 6.71 -8.93 2.97
N LEU A 77 7.52 -8.33 2.11
CA LEU A 77 7.04 -7.63 0.91
C LEU A 77 6.42 -8.59 -0.09
N VAL A 78 7.06 -9.74 -0.35
CA VAL A 78 6.52 -10.76 -1.26
C VAL A 78 5.21 -11.33 -0.70
N LEU A 79 5.16 -11.63 0.59
CA LEU A 79 3.96 -12.13 1.26
C LEU A 79 2.80 -11.11 1.17
N PHE A 80 3.09 -9.82 1.44
CA PHE A 80 2.11 -8.75 1.28
C PHE A 80 1.60 -8.63 -0.15
N LEU A 81 2.48 -8.71 -1.14
CA LEU A 81 2.12 -8.62 -2.56
C LEU A 81 1.17 -9.77 -2.96
N VAL A 82 1.47 -11.00 -2.54
CA VAL A 82 0.62 -12.17 -2.80
C VAL A 82 -0.75 -11.98 -2.17
N PHE A 83 -0.83 -11.63 -0.88
CA PHE A 83 -2.12 -11.40 -0.21
C PHE A 83 -2.93 -10.25 -0.82
N ASP A 84 -2.28 -9.17 -1.26
CA ASP A 84 -2.95 -8.05 -1.90
C ASP A 84 -3.61 -8.47 -3.22
N VAL A 85 -2.88 -9.24 -4.05
CA VAL A 85 -3.42 -9.80 -5.30
C VAL A 85 -4.59 -10.76 -5.02
N GLU A 86 -4.50 -11.57 -3.98
CA GLU A 86 -5.54 -12.53 -3.62
C GLU A 86 -6.83 -11.87 -3.11
N VAL A 87 -6.73 -10.76 -2.37
CA VAL A 87 -7.90 -9.98 -1.95
C VAL A 87 -8.61 -9.37 -3.17
N VAL A 88 -7.86 -8.91 -4.18
CA VAL A 88 -8.45 -8.44 -5.44
C VAL A 88 -9.22 -9.56 -6.14
N LEU A 89 -8.72 -10.80 -6.10
CA LEU A 89 -9.42 -11.96 -6.67
C LEU A 89 -10.66 -12.39 -5.89
N LEU A 90 -10.77 -12.04 -4.60
CA LEU A 90 -11.98 -12.27 -3.80
C LEU A 90 -13.10 -11.25 -4.07
N PHE A 91 -12.78 -10.07 -4.61
CA PHE A 91 -13.77 -9.01 -4.84
C PHE A 91 -14.93 -9.41 -5.77
N PRO A 92 -14.71 -10.11 -6.90
CA PRO A 92 -15.79 -10.59 -7.76
C PRO A 92 -16.74 -11.56 -7.05
N VAL A 93 -16.25 -12.38 -6.11
CA VAL A 93 -17.08 -13.32 -5.35
C VAL A 93 -18.15 -12.57 -4.55
N LEU A 94 -17.79 -11.46 -3.92
CA LEU A 94 -18.73 -10.59 -3.20
C LEU A 94 -19.81 -10.04 -4.13
N SER A 95 -19.43 -9.61 -5.34
CA SER A 95 -20.38 -9.08 -6.32
C SER A 95 -21.41 -10.13 -6.78
N VAL A 96 -20.98 -11.40 -6.93
CA VAL A 96 -21.84 -12.51 -7.31
C VAL A 96 -22.80 -12.88 -6.18
N ILE A 97 -22.34 -12.85 -4.93
CA ILE A 97 -23.21 -13.11 -3.76
C ILE A 97 -24.36 -12.11 -3.70
N CYS A 98 -24.10 -10.83 -3.98
CA CYS A 98 -25.14 -9.79 -3.93
C CYS A 98 -26.13 -9.82 -5.11
N SER A 99 -25.77 -10.42 -6.25
CA SER A 99 -26.53 -10.29 -7.51
C SER A 99 -27.15 -11.61 -8.03
N SER A 100 -26.74 -12.76 -7.50
CA SER A 100 -27.16 -14.08 -7.99
C SER A 100 -28.32 -14.70 -7.20
N SER A 101 -28.91 -15.76 -7.76
CA SER A 101 -29.91 -16.59 -7.07
C SER A 101 -29.28 -17.33 -5.88
N LEU A 102 -30.10 -17.79 -4.92
CA LEU A 102 -29.62 -18.49 -3.72
C LEU A 102 -28.60 -19.60 -4.04
N CYS A 103 -28.85 -20.40 -5.08
CA CYS A 103 -27.95 -21.47 -5.52
C CYS A 103 -26.59 -20.93 -6.01
N GLY A 104 -26.58 -19.84 -6.79
CA GLY A 104 -25.35 -19.19 -7.25
C GLY A 104 -24.55 -18.57 -6.11
N ALA A 105 -25.22 -17.96 -5.14
CA ALA A 105 -24.60 -17.40 -3.94
C ALA A 105 -23.92 -18.49 -3.09
N PHE A 106 -24.55 -19.66 -2.91
CA PHE A 106 -23.94 -20.78 -2.19
C PHE A 106 -22.66 -21.29 -2.86
N ILE A 107 -22.66 -21.40 -4.18
CA ILE A 107 -21.47 -21.83 -4.95
C ILE A 107 -20.34 -20.80 -4.83
N ALA A 108 -20.67 -19.51 -4.94
CA ALA A 108 -19.69 -18.43 -4.80
C ALA A 108 -19.07 -18.39 -3.40
N VAL A 109 -19.88 -18.52 -2.34
CA VAL A 109 -19.39 -18.60 -0.95
C VAL A 109 -18.49 -19.82 -0.77
N PHE A 110 -18.89 -20.99 -1.27
CA PHE A 110 -18.08 -22.20 -1.17
C PHE A 110 -16.71 -22.02 -1.83
N GLN A 111 -16.67 -21.46 -3.05
CA GLN A 111 -15.42 -21.17 -3.75
C GLN A 111 -14.56 -20.16 -2.99
N GLY A 112 -15.16 -19.10 -2.43
CA GLY A 112 -14.45 -18.11 -1.61
C GLY A 112 -13.84 -18.70 -0.35
N VAL A 113 -14.56 -19.62 0.33
CA VAL A 113 -14.04 -20.31 1.53
C VAL A 113 -12.90 -21.26 1.17
N VAL A 114 -13.02 -22.03 0.09
CA VAL A 114 -11.94 -22.92 -0.39
C VAL A 114 -10.69 -22.10 -0.72
N PHE A 115 -10.87 -20.96 -1.39
CA PHE A 115 -9.77 -20.05 -1.70
C PHE A 115 -9.10 -19.52 -0.42
N LEU A 116 -9.87 -19.03 0.56
CA LEU A 116 -9.34 -18.57 1.85
C LEU A 116 -8.57 -19.66 2.62
N ILE A 117 -9.04 -20.91 2.59
CA ILE A 117 -8.34 -22.02 3.24
C ILE A 117 -6.97 -22.24 2.59
N MET A 118 -6.86 -22.16 1.26
CA MET A 118 -5.56 -22.28 0.60
C MET A 118 -4.60 -21.17 1.03
N LEU A 119 -5.09 -19.95 1.24
CA LEU A 119 -4.26 -18.83 1.72
C LEU A 119 -3.74 -19.06 3.14
N LEU A 120 -4.62 -19.54 4.02
CA LEU A 120 -4.26 -19.85 5.41
C LEU A 120 -3.24 -20.99 5.48
N VAL A 121 -3.35 -22.00 4.61
CA VAL A 121 -2.38 -23.10 4.55
C VAL A 121 -1.02 -22.61 4.07
N GLY A 122 -0.97 -21.75 3.03
CA GLY A 122 0.27 -21.10 2.60
C GLY A 122 0.90 -20.32 3.74
N LEU A 123 0.17 -19.37 4.32
CA LEU A 123 0.66 -18.58 5.45
C LEU A 123 1.21 -19.43 6.60
N TRP A 124 0.50 -20.50 6.93
CA TRP A 124 0.91 -21.41 7.99
C TRP A 124 2.22 -22.14 7.65
N TYR A 125 2.42 -22.54 6.39
CA TYR A 125 3.66 -23.11 5.92
C TYR A 125 4.83 -22.12 6.06
N GLU A 126 4.71 -20.91 5.52
CA GLU A 126 5.74 -19.87 5.67
C GLU A 126 6.01 -19.48 7.13
N TRP A 127 4.98 -19.48 7.99
CA TRP A 127 5.16 -19.26 9.43
C TRP A 127 6.00 -20.37 10.06
N SER A 128 5.71 -21.63 9.75
CA SER A 128 6.42 -22.77 10.34
C SER A 128 7.90 -22.84 9.94
N GLU A 129 8.27 -22.31 8.77
CA GLU A 129 9.65 -22.14 8.32
C GLU A 129 10.39 -20.98 9.05
N GLY A 130 9.72 -20.26 9.95
CA GLY A 130 10.33 -19.20 10.75
C GLY A 130 10.65 -17.93 9.97
N ALA A 131 10.16 -17.79 8.73
CA ALA A 131 10.36 -16.61 7.89
C ALA A 131 9.75 -15.33 8.53
N LEU A 132 8.75 -15.50 9.39
CA LEU A 132 8.00 -14.45 10.08
C LEU A 132 8.42 -14.24 11.54
N GLU A 133 9.30 -15.09 12.09
CA GLU A 133 9.75 -14.92 13.47
C GLU A 133 10.76 -13.78 13.57
N TRP A 134 10.44 -12.78 14.41
CA TRP A 134 11.38 -11.74 14.78
C TRP A 134 12.36 -12.29 15.82
N SER A 135 13.58 -11.72 15.86
CA SER A 135 14.58 -12.13 16.84
C SER A 135 14.01 -12.12 18.26
N LYS A 136 14.19 -13.23 18.96
CA LYS A 136 14.16 -13.26 20.42
C LYS A 136 15.52 -12.73 20.88
N ASP A 137 15.74 -11.44 20.71
CA ASP A 137 16.78 -10.72 21.44
C ASP A 137 16.15 -10.06 22.67
#